data_AF-A0A1U7QA08-F1
#
_entry.id   AF-A0A1U7QA08-F1
#
_cell.length_a   1.000
_cell.length_b   1.000
_cell.length_c   1.000
_cell.angle_alpha   90.00
_cell.angle_beta   90.00
_cell.angle_gamma   90.00
#
_symmetry.space_group_name_H-M   'P 1'
#
loop_
_entity.id
_entity.type
_entity.pdbx_description
1 polymer ?
#
loop_
_entity_poly.entity_id
_entity_poly.type
_entity_poly.pdbx_seq_one_letter_code
_entity_poly.pdbx_strand_id
1 'polypeptide(L)' 'MKAVIVFLSAMVLLSLAGNTSANLVGRKASCNDALGGCPRMYDPVCGMDGVTYPNECTLCSENR' A
#
# COMPACT_ATOMS: atom_id res chain seq x y z
N MET A 1 32.85 -0.35 30.18
CA MET A 1 32.99 -1.01 28.85
C MET A 1 31.67 -1.52 28.30
N LYS A 2 30.91 -2.36 29.03
CA LYS A 2 29.60 -2.89 28.58
C LYS A 2 28.54 -1.81 28.27
N ALA A 3 28.42 -0.78 29.12
CA ALA A 3 27.47 0.32 28.91
C ALA A 3 27.75 1.11 27.63
N VAL A 4 29.03 1.34 27.30
CA VAL A 4 29.44 2.07 26.07
C VAL A 4 29.02 1.30 24.82
N ILE A 5 29.15 -0.03 24.83
CA ILE A 5 28.73 -0.90 23.72
C ILE A 5 27.21 -0.86 23.54
N VAL A 6 26.46 -0.87 24.65
CA VAL A 6 24.99 -0.76 24.63
C VAL A 6 24.56 0.59 24.05
N PHE A 7 25.18 1.69 24.48
CA PHE A 7 24.90 3.02 23.94
C PHE A 7 25.21 3.13 22.44
N LEU A 8 26.37 2.63 22.00
CA LEU A 8 26.75 2.63 20.58
C LEU A 8 25.77 1.81 19.73
N SER A 9 25.33 0.64 20.21
CA SER A 9 24.36 -0.20 19.50
C SER A 9 22.99 0.47 19.36
N ALA A 10 22.54 1.18 20.40
CA ALA A 10 21.27 1.90 20.37
C ALA A 10 21.30 3.04 19.35
N MET A 11 22.40 3.81 19.28
CA MET A 11 22.56 4.89 18.31
C MET A 11 22.55 4.40 16.85
N VAL A 12 23.12 3.21 16.58
CA VAL A 12 23.07 2.57 15.26
C VAL A 12 21.64 2.17 14.90
N LEU A 13 20.85 1.64 15.83
CA LEU A 13 19.45 1.28 15.55
C LEU A 13 18.56 2.52 15.32
N LEU A 14 18.82 3.60 16.05
CA LEU A 14 18.11 4.88 15.89
C LEU A 14 18.34 5.53 14.52
N SER A 15 19.50 5.33 13.88
CA SER A 15 19.77 5.85 12.53
C SER A 15 19.13 5.03 11.41
N LEU A 16 18.74 3.78 11.67
CA LEU A 16 18.00 2.92 10.73
C LEU A 16 16.48 3.14 10.79
N ALA A 17 15.98 3.83 11.83
CA ALA A 17 14.55 3.95 12.11
C ALA A 17 13.83 5.11 11.38
N GLY A 18 14.48 5.89 10.50
CA GLY A 18 13.87 7.13 10.01
C GLY A 18 14.25 7.56 8.61
N ASN A 19 13.58 7.01 7.57
CA ASN A 19 13.44 7.63 6.23
C ASN A 19 12.65 6.79 5.19
N THR A 20 11.76 5.87 5.57
CA THR A 20 10.80 5.29 4.61
C THR A 20 9.57 6.20 4.49
N SER A 21 9.59 7.14 3.54
CA SER A 21 8.37 7.82 3.11
C SER A 21 7.60 6.89 2.18
N ALA A 22 6.53 6.25 2.67
CA ALA A 22 5.56 5.61 1.80
C ALA A 22 4.84 6.71 1.02
N ASN A 23 5.15 6.86 -0.27
CA ASN A 23 4.46 7.79 -1.15
C ASN A 23 3.09 7.19 -1.49
N LEU A 24 2.08 7.48 -0.65
CA LEU A 24 0.70 7.02 -0.80
C LEU A 24 -0.08 7.79 -1.87
N VAL A 25 0.58 8.17 -2.97
CA VAL A 25 -0.11 8.80 -4.10
C VAL A 25 -0.84 7.70 -4.87
N GLY A 26 -2.06 7.41 -4.44
CA GLY A 26 -3.01 6.59 -5.19
C GLY A 26 -3.49 7.31 -6.45
N ARG A 27 -3.80 6.53 -7.50
CA ARG A 27 -4.51 7.04 -8.68
C ARG A 27 -6.01 6.81 -8.52
N LYS A 28 -6.83 7.68 -9.10
CA LYS A 28 -8.28 7.45 -9.18
C LYS A 28 -8.58 6.34 -10.18
N ALA A 29 -9.46 5.40 -9.80
CA ALA A 29 -9.94 4.35 -10.69
C ALA A 29 -10.94 4.90 -11.72
N SER A 30 -10.90 4.37 -12.95
CA SER A 30 -11.84 4.65 -14.04
C SER A 30 -13.03 3.71 -13.95
N CYS A 31 -14.16 4.21 -13.43
CA CYS A 31 -15.36 3.41 -13.17
C CYS A 31 -16.42 3.50 -14.29
N ASN A 32 -16.01 3.78 -15.53
CA ASN A 32 -16.94 4.05 -16.64
C ASN A 32 -17.76 2.81 -17.06
N ASP A 33 -17.21 1.60 -16.88
CA ASP A 33 -17.77 0.36 -17.46
C ASP A 33 -18.39 -0.59 -16.42
N ALA A 34 -18.56 -0.17 -15.17
CA ALA A 34 -19.11 -1.03 -14.10
C ALA A 34 -20.64 -1.30 -14.24
N LEU A 35 -21.31 -0.75 -15.26
CA LEU A 35 -22.76 -0.84 -15.44
C LEU A 35 -23.26 -2.21 -15.96
N GLY A 36 -22.40 -2.99 -16.63
CA GLY A 36 -22.75 -4.28 -17.24
C GLY A 36 -22.17 -5.51 -16.55
N GLY A 37 -21.46 -5.32 -15.43
CA GLY A 37 -20.63 -6.34 -14.78
C GLY A 37 -19.16 -6.23 -15.17
N CYS A 38 -18.30 -6.92 -14.43
CA CYS A 38 -16.84 -6.83 -14.61
C CYS A 38 -16.27 -8.01 -15.41
N PRO A 39 -15.23 -7.77 -16.23
CA PRO A 39 -14.49 -8.85 -16.86
C PRO A 39 -13.87 -9.76 -15.80
N ARG A 40 -13.69 -11.05 -16.15
CA ARG A 40 -13.07 -12.07 -15.29
C ARG A 40 -11.52 -12.06 -15.38
N MET A 41 -10.94 -11.06 -16.03
CA MET A 41 -9.50 -10.89 -16.13
C MET A 41 -8.92 -10.53 -14.77
N TYR A 42 -7.81 -11.16 -14.41
CA TYR A 42 -7.09 -10.88 -13.18
C TYR A 42 -5.97 -9.86 -13.46
N ASP A 43 -6.16 -8.65 -12.93
CA ASP A 43 -5.22 -7.52 -13.02
C ASP A 43 -5.27 -6.75 -11.68
N PRO A 44 -4.63 -7.29 -10.63
CA PRO A 44 -4.92 -6.91 -9.26
C PRO A 44 -4.51 -5.47 -8.95
N VAL A 45 -5.38 -4.77 -8.21
CA VAL A 45 -5.13 -3.39 -7.75
C VAL A 45 -5.30 -3.30 -6.23
N CYS A 46 -4.48 -2.49 -5.58
CA CYS A 46 -4.59 -2.20 -4.15
C CYS A 46 -5.45 -0.94 -3.94
N GLY A 47 -6.54 -1.06 -3.18
CA GLY A 47 -7.36 0.06 -2.75
C GLY A 47 -6.70 0.86 -1.63
N MET A 48 -7.18 2.09 -1.42
CA MET A 48 -6.72 2.93 -0.30
C MET A 48 -7.18 2.40 1.06
N ASP A 49 -8.16 1.50 1.06
CA ASP A 49 -8.60 0.72 2.21
C ASP A 49 -7.68 -0.46 2.54
N GLY A 50 -6.63 -0.69 1.74
CA GLY A 50 -5.67 -1.77 1.90
C GLY A 50 -6.17 -3.12 1.37
N VAL A 51 -7.32 -3.17 0.72
CA VAL A 51 -7.87 -4.39 0.12
C VAL A 51 -7.33 -4.55 -1.30
N THR A 52 -6.94 -5.78 -1.66
CA THR A 52 -6.55 -6.11 -3.04
C THR A 52 -7.77 -6.60 -3.81
N TYR A 53 -8.10 -5.91 -4.89
CA TYR A 53 -9.21 -6.25 -5.77
C TYR A 53 -8.71 -7.00 -7.00
N PRO A 54 -9.46 -8.00 -7.52
CA PRO A 54 -9.05 -8.78 -8.69
C PRO A 54 -8.78 -7.96 -9.95
N ASN A 55 -9.50 -6.84 -10.12
CA ASN A 55 -9.26 -5.83 -11.15
C ASN A 55 -9.89 -4.47 -10.79
N GLU A 56 -9.54 -3.43 -11.54
CA GLU A 56 -10.04 -2.07 -11.35
C GLU A 56 -11.58 -1.96 -11.43
N CYS A 57 -12.22 -2.76 -12.29
CA CYS A 57 -13.69 -2.80 -12.35
C CYS A 57 -14.29 -3.37 -11.06
N THR A 58 -13.73 -4.45 -10.52
CA THR A 58 -14.23 -5.04 -9.26
C THR A 58 -14.06 -4.07 -8.09
N LEU A 59 -12.98 -3.29 -8.05
CA LEU A 59 -12.81 -2.20 -7.09
C LEU A 59 -13.94 -1.18 -7.21
N CYS A 60 -14.25 -0.73 -8.43
CA CYS A 60 -15.36 0.20 -8.69
C CYS A 60 -16.74 -0.40 -8.37
N SER A 61 -16.94 -1.70 -8.57
CA SER A 61 -18.20 -2.38 -8.30
C SER A 61 -18.48 -2.55 -6.81
N GLU A 62 -17.44 -2.72 -5.99
CA GLU A 62 -17.58 -2.86 -4.53
C GLU A 62 -17.67 -1.50 -3.81
N ASN A 63 -17.03 -0.46 -4.34
CA ASN A 63 -17.00 0.89 -3.75
C ASN A 63 -18.01 1.87 -4.39
N ARG A 64 -19.08 1.36 -4.99
CA ARG A 64 -20.13 2.19 -5.60
C ARG A 64 -21.06 2.82 -4.55
#